data_AF-A0A9X9I4S6-F1
#
_entry.id   AF-A0A9X9I4S6-F1
#
_cell.length_a   1.000
_cell.length_b   1.000
_cell.length_c   1.000
_cell.angle_alpha   90.00
_cell.angle_beta   90.00
_cell.angle_gamma   90.00
#
_symmetry.space_group_name_H-M   'P 1'
#
loop_
_entity.id
_entity.type
_entity.pdbx_description
1 polymer ?
#
loop_
_entity_poly.entity_id
_entity_poly.type
_entity_poly.pdbx_seq_one_letter_code
_entity_poly.pdbx_strand_id
1 'polypeptide(L)'
;MENGQAIARPAVTAREAEESARNRKKDCRCLPSVRCEGKPFFVKQSKFKPWVEYQLYIANMKASFAFIHEGGLLTEWSFGGYNRWDGFWQDYCTLVEAKGRYDWIDRIKNGEGIWESVVKGFVKQLKKQEQIIIKKRQLTGGKEIKLEWHLKEIKTYKIFTKLIDIKTFAKNSISVHHTPFEDKEERDKRRRELQEYYRNNPDLPDVSV
;
A
#
# COMPACT_ATOMS: atom_id res chain seq x y z
N MET A 1 -3.18 -8.55 -23.83
CA MET A 1 -3.19 -7.84 -22.54
C MET A 1 -2.07 -8.43 -21.73
N GLU A 2 -1.01 -7.63 -21.56
CA GLU A 2 0.25 -8.07 -21.00
C GLU A 2 0.11 -8.47 -19.52
N ASN A 3 0.87 -9.51 -19.18
CA ASN A 3 1.00 -10.09 -17.86
C ASN A 3 1.04 -9.03 -16.76
N GLY A 4 0.14 -9.16 -15.79
CA GLY A 4 0.04 -8.35 -14.57
C GLY A 4 1.24 -8.50 -13.63
N GLN A 5 2.44 -8.21 -14.13
CA GLN A 5 3.67 -8.12 -13.37
C GLN A 5 4.29 -6.75 -13.62
N ALA A 6 3.64 -5.70 -13.13
CA ALA A 6 4.38 -4.52 -12.73
C ALA A 6 5.05 -4.81 -11.37
N ILE A 7 6.01 -5.75 -11.34
CA ILE A 7 7.06 -5.65 -10.33
C ILE A 7 8.01 -4.60 -10.89
N ALA A 8 7.64 -3.33 -10.72
CA ALA A 8 8.63 -2.28 -10.77
C ALA A 8 9.59 -2.58 -9.61
N ARG A 9 10.64 -3.35 -9.89
CA ARG A 9 11.78 -3.52 -9.00
C ARG A 9 12.54 -2.19 -9.04
N PRO A 10 12.62 -1.42 -7.96
CA PRO A 10 13.59 -0.34 -7.92
C PRO A 10 14.98 -0.98 -7.83
N ALA A 11 15.93 -0.44 -8.59
CA ALA A 11 17.30 -0.96 -8.73
C ALA A 11 18.19 -0.76 -7.49
N VAL A 12 17.62 -0.38 -6.34
CA VAL A 12 18.35 -0.08 -5.10
C VAL A 12 17.49 -0.42 -3.87
N THR A 13 18.09 -1.08 -2.89
CA THR A 13 17.50 -1.39 -1.57
C THR A 13 17.22 -0.11 -0.77
N ALA A 14 16.37 -0.19 0.26
CA ALA A 14 16.14 0.93 1.19
C ALA A 14 17.45 1.46 1.82
N ARG A 15 18.41 0.57 2.07
CA ARG A 15 19.73 0.92 2.61
C ARG A 15 20.60 1.66 1.59
N GLU A 16 20.68 1.14 0.37
CA GLU A 16 21.41 1.81 -0.73
C GLU A 16 20.77 3.15 -1.10
N ALA A 17 19.44 3.26 -0.99
CA ALA A 17 18.74 4.51 -1.17
C ALA A 17 19.01 5.50 -0.03
N GLU A 18 19.10 5.02 1.21
CA GLU A 18 19.54 5.85 2.33
C GLU A 18 20.99 6.32 2.14
N GLU A 19 21.90 5.42 1.77
CA GLU A 19 23.32 5.73 1.51
C GLU A 19 23.49 6.68 0.31
N SER A 20 22.77 6.45 -0.79
CA SER A 20 22.71 7.36 -1.95
C SER A 20 22.07 8.71 -1.59
N ALA A 21 21.06 8.70 -0.72
CA ALA A 21 20.46 9.93 -0.18
C ALA A 21 21.42 10.69 0.73
N ARG A 22 22.31 10.04 1.48
CA ARG A 22 23.34 10.74 2.28
C ARG A 22 24.35 11.48 1.39
N ASN A 23 24.58 11.01 0.16
CA ASN A 23 25.65 11.51 -0.71
C ASN A 23 25.28 12.65 -1.68
N ARG A 24 23.99 12.96 -1.92
CA ARG A 24 23.60 14.17 -2.70
C ARG A 24 23.23 15.35 -1.78
N LYS A 25 23.30 16.59 -2.30
CA LYS A 25 23.01 17.83 -1.54
C LYS A 25 21.64 17.79 -0.86
N LYS A 26 21.52 18.32 0.36
CA LYS A 26 20.27 18.39 1.13
C LYS A 26 19.16 18.99 0.25
N ASP A 27 18.17 18.18 -0.07
CA ASP A 27 17.03 18.55 -0.92
C ASP A 27 15.74 18.17 -0.18
N CYS A 28 15.04 19.20 0.29
CA CYS A 28 13.83 19.08 1.09
C CYS A 28 12.58 19.43 0.27
N ARG A 29 12.59 19.24 -1.06
CA ARG A 29 11.41 19.44 -1.93
C ARG A 29 10.17 18.75 -1.37
N CYS A 30 10.32 17.49 -0.99
CA CYS A 30 9.32 16.75 -0.23
C CYS A 30 9.75 16.60 1.24
N LEU A 31 8.89 16.99 2.17
CA LEU A 31 9.13 16.81 3.61
C LEU A 31 9.30 15.36 4.03
N PRO A 32 8.50 14.41 3.50
CA PRO A 32 8.67 13.03 3.87
C PRO A 32 9.82 12.37 3.12
N SER A 33 10.71 13.09 2.42
CA SER A 33 11.92 12.49 1.83
C SER A 33 12.94 12.09 2.90
N VAL A 34 13.82 11.14 2.53
CA VAL A 34 14.96 10.68 3.38
C VAL A 34 15.80 11.85 3.93
N ARG A 35 15.92 12.92 3.14
CA ARG A 35 16.79 14.07 3.46
C ARG A 35 16.16 15.14 4.34
N CYS A 36 14.84 15.14 4.44
CA CYS A 36 14.13 16.17 5.16
C CYS A 36 13.70 15.67 6.53
N GLU A 37 12.68 14.82 6.59
CA GLU A 37 12.18 14.29 7.87
C GLU A 37 11.75 12.82 7.81
N GLY A 38 11.66 12.22 6.63
CA GLY A 38 11.21 10.85 6.49
C GLY A 38 12.37 9.85 6.60
N LYS A 39 12.08 8.64 7.08
CA LYS A 39 13.07 7.56 7.16
C LYS A 39 12.44 6.19 6.88
N PRO A 40 13.12 5.30 6.14
CA PRO A 40 12.71 3.91 6.10
C PRO A 40 12.98 3.28 7.47
N PHE A 41 12.18 2.28 7.83
CA PHE A 41 12.47 1.46 9.00
C PHE A 41 11.95 0.05 8.77
N PHE A 42 12.50 -0.91 9.52
CA PHE A 42 12.15 -2.31 9.39
C PHE A 42 11.22 -2.76 10.52
N VAL A 43 10.11 -3.40 10.13
CA VAL A 43 9.17 -4.03 11.04
C VAL A 43 9.39 -5.53 10.99
N LYS A 44 9.56 -6.15 12.17
CA LYS A 44 9.66 -7.60 12.27
C LYS A 44 8.32 -8.24 11.94
N GLN A 45 8.32 -9.11 10.94
CA GLN A 45 7.20 -9.94 10.52
C GLN A 45 7.58 -11.41 10.70
N SER A 46 6.84 -12.12 11.54
CA SER A 46 7.15 -13.52 11.88
C SER A 46 7.00 -14.48 10.70
N LYS A 47 6.10 -14.16 9.74
CA LYS A 47 5.86 -14.92 8.50
C LYS A 47 5.43 -13.97 7.39
N PHE A 48 5.83 -14.25 6.16
CA PHE A 48 5.29 -13.57 4.99
C PHE A 48 3.79 -13.89 4.88
N LYS A 49 2.96 -12.85 4.92
CA LYS A 49 1.51 -12.98 4.78
C LYS A 49 1.10 -12.48 3.40
N PRO A 50 0.05 -13.02 2.77
CA PRO A 50 -0.37 -12.59 1.42
C PRO A 50 -0.61 -11.08 1.28
N TRP A 51 -1.10 -10.40 2.33
CA TRP A 51 -1.27 -8.94 2.30
C TRP A 51 0.06 -8.17 2.19
N VAL A 52 1.19 -8.77 2.58
CA VAL A 52 2.52 -8.16 2.45
C VAL A 52 2.86 -7.96 0.97
N GLU A 53 2.48 -8.90 0.11
CA GLU A 53 2.71 -8.76 -1.33
C GLU A 53 1.99 -7.55 -1.91
N TYR A 54 0.73 -7.36 -1.52
CA TYR A 54 -0.04 -6.19 -1.91
C TYR A 54 0.55 -4.89 -1.37
N GLN A 55 0.97 -4.88 -0.10
CA GLN A 55 1.63 -3.71 0.49
C GLN A 55 2.90 -3.33 -0.28
N LEU A 56 3.77 -4.31 -0.54
CA LEU A 56 5.00 -4.10 -1.30
C LEU A 56 4.71 -3.64 -2.72
N TYR A 57 3.67 -4.18 -3.37
CA TYR A 57 3.25 -3.70 -4.68
C TYR A 57 2.93 -2.21 -4.64
N ILE A 58 2.01 -1.77 -3.78
CA ILE A 58 1.63 -0.35 -3.65
C ILE A 58 2.82 0.53 -3.26
N ALA A 59 3.61 0.11 -2.27
CA ALA A 59 4.75 0.86 -1.79
C ALA A 59 5.77 1.11 -2.92
N ASN A 60 6.00 0.11 -3.78
CA ASN A 60 6.99 0.20 -4.85
C ASN A 60 6.47 0.79 -6.16
N MET A 61 5.15 0.96 -6.37
CA MET A 61 4.57 1.44 -7.63
C MET A 61 5.25 2.69 -8.19
N LYS A 62 5.62 3.64 -7.33
CA LYS A 62 6.26 4.92 -7.70
C LYS A 62 7.39 5.31 -6.74
N ALA A 63 7.97 4.32 -6.05
CA ALA A 63 9.06 4.60 -5.13
C ALA A 63 10.37 4.80 -5.89
N SER A 64 11.18 5.73 -5.39
CA SER A 64 12.56 5.93 -5.84
C SER A 64 13.53 4.85 -5.31
N PHE A 65 13.06 3.95 -4.44
CA PHE A 65 13.81 2.81 -3.92
C PHE A 65 12.91 1.65 -3.48
N ALA A 66 13.51 0.47 -3.30
CA ALA A 66 12.79 -0.76 -2.99
C ALA A 66 12.35 -0.84 -1.52
N PHE A 67 11.04 -0.91 -1.30
CA PHE A 67 10.45 -1.51 -0.11
C PHE A 67 10.51 -3.02 -0.27
N ILE A 68 11.03 -3.73 0.74
CA ILE A 68 11.30 -5.17 0.64
C ILE A 68 10.76 -5.92 1.85
N HIS A 69 10.59 -7.23 1.66
CA HIS A 69 10.45 -8.17 2.77
C HIS A 69 11.55 -9.23 2.68
N GLU A 70 12.55 -9.14 3.57
CA GLU A 70 13.71 -10.03 3.58
C GLU A 70 14.05 -10.43 5.01
N GLY A 71 14.39 -11.70 5.26
CA GLY A 71 14.78 -12.18 6.59
C GLY A 71 13.72 -11.98 7.68
N GLY A 72 12.43 -11.92 7.32
CA GLY A 72 11.33 -11.62 8.25
C GLY A 72 11.27 -10.14 8.67
N LEU A 73 11.86 -9.24 7.88
CA LEU A 73 11.79 -7.80 8.06
C LEU A 73 11.06 -7.19 6.88
N LEU A 74 10.02 -6.40 7.15
CA LEU A 74 9.29 -5.61 6.17
C LEU A 74 9.74 -4.15 6.25
N THR A 75 10.07 -3.54 5.13
CA THR A 75 10.31 -2.09 5.06
C THR A 75 8.99 -1.33 5.17
N GLU A 76 8.93 -0.36 6.08
CA GLU A 76 7.88 0.65 6.22
C GLU A 76 8.49 2.05 6.26
N TRP A 77 7.64 3.08 6.22
CA TRP A 77 8.05 4.48 6.22
C TRP A 77 7.66 5.20 7.51
N SER A 78 8.58 6.03 8.01
CA SER A 78 8.37 6.88 9.18
C SER A 78 8.37 8.34 8.76
N PHE A 79 7.34 9.06 9.16
CA PHE A 79 7.21 10.50 8.95
C PHE A 79 6.28 11.13 9.98
N GLY A 80 6.62 12.34 10.46
CA GLY A 80 5.74 13.12 11.33
C GLY A 80 5.42 12.45 12.67
N GLY A 81 6.32 11.62 13.19
CA GLY A 81 6.11 10.86 14.43
C GLY A 81 5.23 9.62 14.25
N TYR A 82 4.87 9.28 13.02
CA TYR A 82 4.12 8.07 12.68
C TYR A 82 5.04 7.11 11.93
N ASN A 83 5.27 5.93 12.53
CA ASN A 83 6.16 4.89 12.04
C ASN A 83 5.35 3.68 11.60
N ARG A 84 4.37 3.88 10.73
CA ARG A 84 3.48 2.82 10.18
C ARG A 84 2.91 3.20 8.82
N TRP A 85 3.64 4.02 8.05
CA TRP A 85 3.24 4.26 6.67
C TRP A 85 3.72 3.07 5.85
N ASP A 86 2.85 2.51 5.03
CA ASP A 86 3.21 1.33 4.24
C ASP A 86 4.26 1.63 3.17
N GLY A 87 4.32 2.88 2.71
CA GLY A 87 5.37 3.36 1.82
C GLY A 87 5.41 4.88 1.64
N PHE A 88 6.30 5.33 0.77
CA PHE A 88 6.42 6.71 0.35
C PHE A 88 6.93 6.80 -1.10
N TRP A 89 6.24 7.57 -1.94
CA TRP A 89 6.60 7.86 -3.33
C TRP A 89 7.30 9.22 -3.38
N GLN A 90 8.63 9.18 -3.38
CA GLN A 90 9.49 10.35 -3.13
C GLN A 90 9.30 11.44 -4.18
N ASP A 91 9.25 11.07 -5.46
CA ASP A 91 9.15 12.05 -6.55
C ASP A 91 7.79 12.75 -6.61
N TYR A 92 6.79 12.21 -5.91
CA TYR A 92 5.42 12.72 -5.87
C TYR A 92 5.06 13.37 -4.53
N CYS A 93 5.97 13.34 -3.56
CA CYS A 93 5.73 13.72 -2.17
C CYS A 93 4.49 13.03 -1.55
N THR A 94 4.25 11.76 -1.91
CA THR A 94 3.03 11.01 -1.52
C THR A 94 3.34 9.90 -0.54
N LEU A 95 2.78 9.97 0.67
CA LEU A 95 2.72 8.84 1.60
C LEU A 95 1.66 7.85 1.12
N VAL A 96 1.89 6.56 1.33
CA VAL A 96 0.93 5.52 0.92
C VAL A 96 0.56 4.57 2.03
N GLU A 97 -0.69 4.13 1.97
CA GLU A 97 -1.28 3.09 2.81
C GLU A 97 -1.95 2.04 1.90
N ALA A 98 -1.75 0.76 2.19
CA ALA A 98 -2.30 -0.37 1.48
C ALA A 98 -3.18 -1.21 2.40
N LYS A 99 -4.45 -1.39 2.02
CA LYS A 99 -5.39 -2.30 2.69
C LYS A 99 -5.79 -3.43 1.73
N GLY A 100 -5.39 -4.66 2.02
CA GLY A 100 -5.78 -5.82 1.24
C GLY A 100 -6.09 -7.03 2.12
N ARG A 101 -6.73 -8.04 1.53
CA ARG A 101 -7.19 -9.27 2.19
C ARG A 101 -8.30 -9.01 3.21
N TYR A 102 -9.21 -8.12 2.83
CA TYR A 102 -10.42 -7.79 3.57
C TYR A 102 -11.69 -8.29 2.85
N ASP A 103 -11.59 -9.31 1.99
CA ASP A 103 -12.71 -9.94 1.28
C ASP A 103 -13.58 -10.84 2.19
N TRP A 104 -12.98 -11.42 3.24
CA TRP A 104 -13.66 -12.27 4.24
C TRP A 104 -14.83 -11.58 4.93
N ILE A 105 -14.84 -10.26 4.89
CA ILE A 105 -15.88 -9.42 5.44
C ILE A 105 -17.25 -9.74 4.86
N ASP A 106 -17.31 -10.07 3.57
CA ASP A 106 -18.58 -10.41 2.92
C ASP A 106 -19.20 -11.70 3.47
N ARG A 107 -18.40 -12.50 4.20
CA ARG A 107 -18.79 -13.82 4.72
C ARG A 107 -19.33 -13.74 6.15
N ILE A 108 -19.31 -12.55 6.77
CA ILE A 108 -19.87 -12.34 8.11
C ILE A 108 -21.39 -12.23 7.99
N LYS A 109 -22.08 -13.37 7.98
CA LYS A 109 -23.56 -13.43 8.01
C LYS A 109 -24.17 -13.13 9.39
N ASN A 110 -23.35 -13.00 10.44
CA ASN A 110 -23.80 -12.70 11.80
C ASN A 110 -23.09 -11.44 12.34
N GLY A 111 -23.78 -10.30 12.31
CA GLY A 111 -23.41 -9.10 13.08
C GLY A 111 -22.55 -8.09 12.32
N GLU A 112 -23.19 -7.02 11.86
CA GLU A 112 -22.58 -5.81 11.31
C GLU A 112 -21.41 -5.27 12.19
N GLY A 113 -21.39 -5.57 13.49
CA GLY A 113 -20.44 -5.05 14.47
C GLY A 113 -18.95 -5.36 14.24
N ILE A 114 -18.55 -6.56 13.81
CA ILE A 114 -17.11 -6.87 13.60
C ILE A 114 -16.58 -6.15 12.37
N TRP A 115 -17.34 -6.21 11.27
CA TRP A 115 -17.03 -5.50 10.03
C TRP A 115 -16.94 -3.99 10.26
N GLU A 116 -17.97 -3.43 10.89
CA GLU A 116 -17.98 -2.01 11.23
C GLU A 116 -16.81 -1.62 12.13
N SER A 117 -16.43 -2.45 13.10
CA SER A 117 -15.28 -2.18 13.97
C SER A 117 -13.97 -2.09 13.17
N VAL A 118 -13.74 -3.01 12.22
CA VAL A 118 -12.55 -2.98 11.35
C VAL A 118 -12.53 -1.73 10.48
N VAL A 119 -13.64 -1.42 9.79
CA VAL A 119 -13.68 -0.26 8.89
C VAL A 119 -13.69 1.06 9.67
N LYS A 120 -14.35 1.14 10.84
CA LYS A 120 -14.21 2.28 11.78
C LYS A 120 -12.76 2.43 12.24
N GLY A 121 -12.04 1.33 12.41
CA GLY A 121 -10.59 1.32 12.64
C GLY A 121 -9.81 2.01 11.51
N PHE A 122 -10.16 1.73 10.26
CA PHE A 122 -9.57 2.42 9.10
C PHE A 122 -9.87 3.90 9.10
N VAL A 123 -11.12 4.30 9.36
CA VAL A 123 -11.50 5.72 9.45
C VAL A 123 -10.71 6.43 10.54
N LYS A 124 -10.53 5.80 11.71
CA LYS A 124 -9.72 6.34 12.80
C LYS A 124 -8.25 6.50 12.40
N GLN A 125 -7.70 5.52 11.70
CA GLN A 125 -6.32 5.59 11.18
C GLN A 125 -6.18 6.72 10.16
N LEU A 126 -7.07 6.80 9.17
CA LEU A 126 -7.08 7.85 8.14
C LEU A 126 -7.14 9.24 8.77
N LYS A 127 -8.05 9.47 9.74
CA LYS A 127 -8.16 10.75 10.46
C LYS A 127 -6.88 11.09 11.22
N LYS A 128 -6.24 10.11 11.88
CA LYS A 128 -4.95 10.35 12.56
C LYS A 128 -3.86 10.78 11.57
N GLN A 129 -3.79 10.10 10.42
CA GLN A 129 -2.85 10.39 9.35
C GLN A 129 -3.09 11.77 8.72
N GLU A 130 -4.36 12.14 8.50
CA GLU A 130 -4.76 13.46 8.05
C GLU A 130 -4.24 14.56 8.97
N GLN A 131 -4.40 14.42 10.29
CA GLN A 131 -3.92 15.41 11.25
C GLN A 131 -2.39 15.59 11.18
N ILE A 132 -1.64 14.51 10.94
CA ILE A 132 -0.19 14.59 10.75
C ILE A 132 0.14 15.40 9.50
N ILE A 133 -0.56 15.15 8.39
CA ILE A 133 -0.36 15.86 7.11
C ILE A 133 -0.69 17.33 7.26
N ILE A 134 -1.87 17.67 7.79
CA ILE A 134 -2.31 19.06 7.99
C ILE A 134 -1.30 19.82 8.86
N LYS A 135 -0.95 19.25 10.02
CA LYS A 135 0.01 19.87 10.95
C LYS A 135 1.36 20.11 10.29
N LYS A 136 1.87 19.13 9.53
CA LYS A 136 3.17 19.26 8.85
C LYS A 136 3.14 20.28 7.74
N ARG A 137 2.05 20.37 6.96
CA ARG A 137 1.88 21.41 5.93
C ARG A 137 1.86 22.81 6.52
N GLN A 138 1.13 23.01 7.63
CA GLN A 138 1.09 24.31 8.33
C GLN A 138 2.48 24.76 8.80
N LEU A 139 3.26 23.85 9.39
CA LEU A 139 4.60 24.16 9.92
C LEU A 139 5.64 24.52 8.84
N THR A 140 5.37 24.22 7.58
CA THR A 140 6.38 24.20 6.51
C THR A 140 6.01 25.08 5.32
N GLY A 141 5.05 25.99 5.52
CA GLY A 141 4.62 26.93 4.48
C GLY A 141 3.84 26.25 3.35
N GLY A 142 3.12 25.16 3.65
CA GLY A 142 2.22 24.53 2.69
C GLY A 142 2.89 23.56 1.70
N LYS A 143 4.13 23.14 1.95
CA LYS A 143 4.82 22.13 1.12
C LYS A 143 3.90 20.95 0.80
N GLU A 144 4.01 20.48 -0.44
CA GLU A 144 3.14 19.45 -0.98
C GLU A 144 3.44 18.11 -0.28
N ILE A 145 2.52 17.69 0.58
CA ILE A 145 2.49 16.34 1.15
C ILE A 145 1.12 15.78 0.82
N LYS A 146 1.11 14.60 0.20
CA LYS A 146 -0.11 13.87 -0.16
C LYS A 146 -0.17 12.57 0.61
N LEU A 147 -1.38 12.02 0.69
CA LEU A 147 -1.60 10.64 1.13
C LEU A 147 -2.54 9.94 0.16
N GLU A 148 -2.15 8.73 -0.23
CA GLU A 148 -2.99 7.84 -1.02
C GLU A 148 -3.24 6.53 -0.25
N TRP A 149 -4.51 6.22 -0.04
CA TRP A 149 -4.95 4.91 0.46
C TRP A 149 -5.36 4.02 -0.70
N HIS A 150 -4.82 2.82 -0.75
CA HIS A 150 -5.10 1.84 -1.80
C HIS A 150 -5.78 0.61 -1.21
N LEU A 151 -7.02 0.36 -1.61
CA LEU A 151 -7.79 -0.81 -1.20
C LEU A 151 -7.81 -1.85 -2.32
N LYS A 152 -7.38 -3.08 -2.02
CA LYS A 152 -7.30 -4.17 -3.00
C LYS A 152 -8.69 -4.63 -3.44
N GLU A 153 -9.59 -4.81 -2.48
CA GLU A 153 -10.92 -5.35 -2.73
C GLU A 153 -11.95 -4.26 -3.01
N ILE A 154 -12.65 -4.34 -4.15
CA ILE A 154 -13.65 -3.35 -4.58
C ILE A 154 -14.77 -3.12 -3.56
N LYS A 155 -15.18 -4.17 -2.84
CA LYS A 155 -16.27 -4.06 -1.85
C LYS A 155 -15.80 -3.32 -0.61
N THR A 156 -14.61 -3.63 -0.12
CA THR A 156 -13.97 -2.91 0.99
C THR A 156 -13.80 -1.44 0.64
N TYR A 157 -13.33 -1.13 -0.57
CA TYR A 157 -13.27 0.23 -1.10
C TYR A 157 -14.64 0.91 -1.03
N LYS A 158 -15.67 0.33 -1.66
CA LYS A 158 -17.02 0.91 -1.72
C LYS A 158 -17.59 1.23 -0.34
N ILE A 159 -17.43 0.34 0.63
CA ILE A 159 -17.97 0.54 1.97
C ILE A 159 -17.15 1.59 2.73
N PHE A 160 -15.82 1.52 2.69
CA PHE A 160 -14.96 2.52 3.31
C PHE A 160 -15.27 3.92 2.78
N THR A 161 -15.45 4.07 1.47
CA THR A 161 -15.81 5.35 0.83
C THR A 161 -17.18 5.88 1.23
N LYS A 162 -18.12 5.04 1.68
CA LYS A 162 -19.41 5.49 2.22
C LYS A 162 -19.30 6.05 3.64
N LEU A 163 -18.26 5.68 4.38
CA LEU A 163 -18.08 6.04 5.79
C LEU A 163 -17.18 7.28 5.97
N ILE A 164 -16.61 7.80 4.89
CA ILE A 164 -15.72 8.95 4.90
C ILE A 164 -16.25 10.04 3.99
N ASP A 165 -15.99 11.30 4.35
CA ASP A 165 -16.23 12.42 3.45
C ASP A 165 -15.01 12.62 2.53
N ILE A 166 -15.04 11.95 1.37
CA ILE A 166 -13.97 12.02 0.37
C ILE A 166 -13.67 13.45 -0.04
N LYS A 167 -14.67 14.33 -0.14
CA LYS A 167 -14.46 15.72 -0.58
C LYS A 167 -13.63 16.50 0.43
N THR A 168 -13.88 16.27 1.72
CA THR A 168 -13.08 16.87 2.79
C THR A 168 -11.65 16.36 2.77
N PHE A 169 -11.45 15.04 2.65
CA PHE A 169 -10.10 14.46 2.55
C PHE A 169 -9.34 14.97 1.30
N ALA A 170 -10.01 15.09 0.15
CA ALA A 170 -9.41 15.58 -1.08
C ALA A 170 -8.87 17.01 -0.95
N LYS A 171 -9.59 17.90 -0.23
CA LYS A 171 -9.11 19.27 0.08
C LYS A 171 -7.81 19.25 0.88
N ASN A 172 -7.61 18.23 1.71
CA ASN A 172 -6.41 18.01 2.50
C ASN A 172 -5.30 17.25 1.75
N SER A 173 -5.46 17.05 0.43
CA SER A 173 -4.54 16.28 -0.43
C SER A 173 -4.46 14.79 -0.06
N ILE A 174 -5.59 14.25 0.37
CA ILE A 174 -5.75 12.84 0.73
C ILE A 174 -6.74 12.21 -0.25
N SER A 175 -6.34 11.09 -0.85
CA SER A 175 -7.20 10.35 -1.78
C SER A 175 -7.23 8.86 -1.44
N VAL A 176 -8.30 8.21 -1.89
CA VAL A 176 -8.58 6.79 -1.63
C VAL A 176 -8.91 6.15 -2.96
N HIS A 177 -8.27 5.02 -3.26
CA HIS A 177 -8.34 4.33 -4.53
C HIS A 177 -8.69 2.85 -4.34
N HIS A 178 -9.37 2.28 -5.32
CA HIS A 178 -9.41 0.84 -5.51
C HIS A 178 -8.27 0.43 -6.44
N THR A 179 -7.38 -0.43 -5.97
CA THR A 179 -6.22 -0.87 -6.74
C THR A 179 -6.13 -2.39 -6.70
N PRO A 180 -6.75 -3.09 -7.67
CA PRO A 180 -6.78 -4.54 -7.67
C PRO A 180 -5.37 -5.11 -7.88
N PHE A 181 -5.11 -6.25 -7.27
CA PHE A 181 -3.84 -6.96 -7.35
C PHE A 181 -4.10 -8.44 -7.18
N GLU A 182 -3.45 -9.28 -7.98
CA GLU A 182 -3.54 -10.74 -7.83
C GLU A 182 -2.33 -11.23 -7.02
N ASP A 183 -2.56 -11.57 -5.75
CA ASP A 183 -1.49 -12.06 -4.89
C ASP A 183 -1.11 -13.53 -5.20
N LYS A 184 -0.01 -14.01 -4.61
CA LYS A 184 0.46 -15.38 -4.80
C LYS A 184 -0.62 -16.43 -4.52
N GLU A 185 -1.39 -16.28 -3.46
CA GLU A 185 -2.40 -17.28 -3.11
C GLU A 185 -3.54 -17.30 -4.13
N GLU A 186 -3.95 -16.13 -4.62
CA GLU A 186 -4.94 -16.00 -5.69
C GLU A 186 -4.41 -16.60 -7.01
N ARG A 187 -3.16 -16.30 -7.38
CA ARG A 187 -2.49 -16.91 -8.54
C ARG A 187 -2.41 -18.43 -8.43
N ASP A 188 -1.98 -18.95 -7.28
CA ASP A 188 -1.85 -20.39 -7.05
C ASP A 188 -3.23 -21.08 -7.09
N LYS A 189 -4.27 -20.42 -6.56
CA LYS A 189 -5.65 -20.91 -6.66
C LYS A 189 -6.12 -20.93 -8.12
N ARG A 190 -5.97 -19.84 -8.87
CA ARG A 190 -6.35 -19.77 -10.28
C ARG A 190 -5.64 -20.84 -11.11
N ARG A 191 -4.34 -21.06 -10.87
CA ARG A 191 -3.56 -22.12 -11.53
C ARG A 191 -4.12 -23.51 -11.27
N ARG A 192 -4.49 -23.82 -10.02
CA ARG A 192 -5.12 -25.10 -9.67
C ARG A 192 -6.47 -25.29 -10.36
N GLU A 193 -7.32 -24.26 -10.33
CA GLU A 193 -8.64 -24.29 -10.98
C GLU A 193 -8.50 -24.48 -12.50
N LEU A 194 -7.51 -23.83 -13.12
CA LEU A 194 -7.23 -23.98 -14.56
C LEU A 194 -6.74 -25.39 -14.91
N GLN A 195 -5.85 -25.96 -14.10
CA GLN A 195 -5.38 -27.33 -14.26
C GLN A 195 -6.52 -28.35 -14.13
N GLU A 196 -7.40 -28.15 -13.15
CA GLU A 196 -8.59 -28.99 -12.97
C GLU A 196 -9.56 -28.86 -14.13
N TYR A 197 -9.77 -27.64 -14.65
CA TYR A 197 -10.60 -27.41 -15.82
C TYR A 197 -10.09 -28.17 -17.05
N TYR A 198 -8.81 -28.06 -17.40
CA TYR A 198 -8.24 -28.80 -18.54
C TYR A 198 -8.23 -30.31 -18.33
N ARG A 199 -7.98 -30.79 -17.09
CA ARG A 199 -8.10 -32.21 -16.77
C ARG A 199 -9.51 -32.76 -17.02
N ASN A 200 -10.54 -31.94 -16.77
CA ASN A 200 -11.94 -32.32 -16.98
C ASN A 200 -12.45 -32.04 -18.41
N ASN A 201 -11.65 -31.36 -19.26
CA ASN A 201 -12.01 -31.01 -20.64
C ASN A 201 -10.82 -31.26 -21.59
N PRO A 202 -10.42 -32.53 -21.80
CA PRO A 202 -9.18 -32.88 -22.51
C PRO A 202 -9.18 -32.53 -24.00
N ASP A 203 -10.34 -32.30 -24.60
CA ASP A 203 -10.48 -31.97 -26.03
C ASP A 203 -10.28 -30.47 -26.32
N LEU A 204 -10.12 -29.64 -25.29
CA LEU A 204 -9.81 -28.22 -25.46
C LEU A 204 -8.29 -28.04 -25.63
N PRO A 205 -7.84 -27.20 -26.59
CA PRO A 205 -6.43 -26.88 -26.71
C PRO A 205 -5.95 -26.24 -25.40
N ASP A 206 -4.89 -26.81 -24.82
CA ASP A 206 -4.20 -26.24 -23.67
C ASP A 206 -3.57 -24.90 -24.12
N VAL A 207 -4.08 -23.79 -23.57
CA VAL A 207 -3.61 -22.43 -23.91
C VAL A 207 -2.68 -21.90 -22.83
N SER A 208 -2.03 -22.77 -22.05
CA SER A 208 -1.06 -22.36 -21.04
C SER A 208 0.15 -21.65 -21.67
N VAL A 209 0.16 -20.31 -21.57
CA VAL A 209 1.30 -19.40 -21.81
C VAL A 209 1.59 -18.64 -20.52
#